data_AF-A0A7C4Z002-F1
#
_entry.id   AF-A0A7C4Z002-F1
#
_cell.length_a   1.000
_cell.length_b   1.000
_cell.length_c   1.000
_cell.angle_alpha   90.00
_cell.angle_beta   90.00
_cell.angle_gamma   90.00
#
_symmetry.space_group_name_H-M   'P 1'
#
loop_
_entity.id
_entity.type
_entity.pdbx_description
1 polymer ?
#
loop_
_entity_poly.entity_id
_entity_poly.type
_entity_poly.pdbx_seq_one_letter_code
_entity_poly.pdbx_strand_id
1 'polypeptide(L)'
;MAKPVALQLYSVRDYCKDDLYGTLKKVAEIGYKGVEFAGLYGHSSEEVAGWVKDLGLEVASSHVAFPTKENVNQLVDELKT
;
A
#
# COMPACT_ATOMS: atom_id res chain seq x y z
N MET A 1 -19.12 16.23 -2.77
CA MET A 1 -18.86 14.77 -2.95
C MET A 1 -18.17 14.24 -1.71
N ALA A 2 -18.42 12.98 -1.33
CA ALA A 2 -17.71 12.33 -0.23
C ALA A 2 -16.24 12.04 -0.63
N LYS A 3 -15.33 12.05 0.35
CA LYS A 3 -13.94 11.69 0.11
C LYS A 3 -13.83 10.19 -0.25
N PRO A 4 -12.90 9.79 -1.12
CA PRO A 4 -12.66 8.37 -1.41
C PRO A 4 -12.25 7.58 -0.16
N VAL A 5 -12.56 6.28 -0.14
CA VAL A 5 -12.21 5.37 0.96
C VAL A 5 -11.04 4.48 0.53
N ALA A 6 -10.06 4.35 1.41
CA ALA A 6 -8.92 3.45 1.26
C ALA A 6 -8.99 2.27 2.23
N LEU A 7 -8.50 1.10 1.81
CA LEU A 7 -8.39 -0.08 2.66
C LEU A 7 -6.99 -0.18 3.28
N GLN A 8 -6.90 -0.26 4.60
CA GLN A 8 -5.64 -0.64 5.26
C GLN A 8 -5.39 -2.14 5.12
N LEU A 9 -4.36 -2.50 4.33
CA LEU A 9 -4.07 -3.87 3.91
C LEU A 9 -3.74 -4.81 5.07
N TYR A 10 -3.37 -4.29 6.25
CA TYR A 10 -3.20 -5.11 7.45
C TYR A 10 -4.46 -5.94 7.79
N SER A 11 -5.65 -5.43 7.45
CA SER A 11 -6.93 -6.11 7.64
C SER A 11 -7.04 -7.41 6.83
N VAL A 12 -6.29 -7.52 5.73
CA VAL A 12 -6.29 -8.66 4.79
C VAL A 12 -4.87 -9.21 4.57
N ARG A 13 -3.97 -8.98 5.53
CA ARG A 13 -2.53 -9.28 5.41
C ARG A 13 -2.17 -10.71 5.04
N ASP A 14 -2.99 -11.68 5.44
CA ASP A 14 -2.75 -13.09 5.13
C ASP A 14 -2.89 -13.33 3.62
N TYR A 15 -3.89 -12.72 2.98
CA TYR A 15 -4.03 -12.74 1.52
C TYR A 15 -2.91 -11.97 0.83
N CYS A 16 -2.50 -10.82 1.37
CA CYS A 16 -1.38 -10.06 0.81
C CYS A 16 -0.05 -10.83 0.87
N LYS A 17 0.16 -11.63 1.93
CA LYS A 17 1.34 -12.46 2.09
C LYS A 17 1.39 -13.59 1.07
N ASP A 18 0.24 -14.14 0.72
CA ASP A 18 0.14 -15.23 -0.25
C ASP A 18 0.19 -14.71 -1.71
N ASP A 19 -0.53 -13.62 -2.00
CA ASP A 19 -0.57 -12.97 -3.32
C ASP A 19 -0.97 -11.48 -3.19
N LEU A 20 0.05 -10.61 -3.13
CA LEU A 20 -0.16 -9.16 -3.00
C LEU A 20 -0.88 -8.59 -4.23
N TYR A 21 -0.47 -8.96 -5.44
CA TYR A 21 -1.06 -8.43 -6.67
C TYR A 21 -2.53 -8.83 -6.81
N GLY A 22 -2.84 -10.12 -6.62
CA GLY A 22 -4.20 -10.63 -6.65
C GLY A 22 -5.09 -9.98 -5.60
N THR A 23 -4.54 -9.72 -4.41
CA THR A 23 -5.25 -8.99 -3.35
C THR A 23 -5.55 -7.55 -3.75
N LEU A 24 -4.56 -6.79 -4.26
CA LEU A 24 -4.75 -5.42 -4.74
C LEU A 24 -5.80 -5.36 -5.86
N LYS A 25 -5.74 -6.30 -6.81
CA LYS A 25 -6.73 -6.42 -7.87
C LYS A 25 -8.12 -6.63 -7.30
N LYS A 26 -8.27 -7.51 -6.30
CA LYS A 26 -9.57 -7.76 -5.68
C LYS A 26 -10.11 -6.54 -4.95
N VAL A 27 -9.25 -5.79 -4.28
CA VAL A 27 -9.60 -4.53 -3.60
C VAL A 27 -10.12 -3.49 -4.61
N ALA A 28 -9.48 -3.36 -5.77
CA ALA A 28 -9.95 -2.49 -6.85
C ALA A 28 -11.29 -2.96 -7.42
N GLU A 29 -11.47 -4.27 -7.66
CA GLU A 29 -12.74 -4.85 -8.12
C GLU A 29 -13.91 -4.64 -7.15
N ILE A 30 -13.66 -4.64 -5.84
CA ILE A 30 -14.67 -4.35 -4.81
C ILE A 30 -15.12 -2.88 -4.88
N GLY A 31 -14.28 -1.98 -5.41
CA GLY A 31 -14.60 -0.57 -5.63
C GLY A 31 -13.86 0.41 -4.72
N TYR A 32 -12.92 -0.06 -3.89
CA TYR A 32 -12.01 0.83 -3.17
C TYR A 32 -11.20 1.67 -4.15
N LYS A 33 -10.84 2.89 -3.74
CA LYS A 33 -10.08 3.84 -4.56
C LYS A 33 -8.65 4.04 -4.08
N GLY A 34 -8.32 3.52 -2.91
CA GLY A 34 -6.95 3.51 -2.45
C GLY A 34 -6.67 2.41 -1.43
N VAL A 35 -5.40 2.32 -1.08
CA VAL A 35 -4.88 1.36 -0.11
C VAL A 35 -3.91 2.06 0.84
N GLU A 36 -3.87 1.57 2.08
CA GLU A 36 -2.76 1.83 3.00
C GLU A 36 -1.94 0.54 3.12
N PHE A 37 -0.66 0.59 2.75
CA PHE A 37 0.22 -0.57 2.77
C PHE A 37 0.57 -0.99 4.20
N ALA A 38 0.89 -2.26 4.39
CA ALA A 38 1.45 -2.79 5.63
C ALA A 38 2.58 -3.75 5.27
N GLY A 39 3.67 -3.18 4.76
CA GLY A 39 4.72 -3.90 4.06
C GLY A 39 4.38 -4.23 2.60
N LEU A 40 5.42 -4.59 1.84
CA LEU A 40 5.34 -4.93 0.41
C LEU A 40 5.56 -6.43 0.13
N TYR A 41 5.64 -7.26 1.18
CA TYR A 41 5.69 -8.72 1.08
C TYR A 41 6.80 -9.28 0.16
N GLY A 42 7.94 -8.58 0.07
CA GLY A 42 9.10 -8.99 -0.74
C GLY A 42 9.17 -8.35 -2.12
N HIS A 43 8.16 -7.56 -2.51
CA HIS A 43 8.15 -6.78 -3.75
C HIS A 43 8.85 -5.43 -3.58
N SER A 44 9.35 -4.87 -4.68
CA SER A 44 9.92 -3.52 -4.68
C SER A 44 8.82 -2.46 -4.70
N SER A 45 9.13 -1.25 -4.21
CA SER A 45 8.19 -0.13 -4.24
C SER A 45 7.79 0.25 -5.67
N GLU A 46 8.73 0.19 -6.62
CA GLU A 46 8.49 0.51 -8.02
C GLU A 46 7.53 -0.49 -8.69
N GLU A 47 7.71 -1.79 -8.42
CA GLU A 47 6.83 -2.84 -8.92
C GLU A 47 5.40 -2.63 -8.39
N VAL A 48 5.25 -2.45 -7.08
CA VAL A 48 3.95 -2.26 -6.44
C VAL A 48 3.28 -0.96 -6.88
N ALA A 49 4.04 0.13 -7.04
CA ALA A 49 3.53 1.40 -7.57
C ALA A 49 2.98 1.24 -8.99
N GLY A 50 3.66 0.46 -9.84
CA GLY A 50 3.18 0.08 -11.16
C GLY A 50 1.81 -0.61 -11.10
N TRP A 51 1.66 -1.62 -10.24
CA TRP A 51 0.39 -2.34 -10.07
C TRP A 51 -0.73 -1.45 -9.55
N VAL A 52 -0.46 -0.62 -8.54
CA VAL A 52 -1.44 0.31 -7.97
C VAL A 52 -1.98 1.24 -9.06
N LYS A 53 -1.09 1.79 -9.89
CA LYS A 53 -1.46 2.64 -11.03
C LYS A 53 -2.29 1.87 -12.06
N ASP A 54 -1.85 0.68 -12.45
CA ASP A 54 -2.53 -0.15 -13.46
C ASP A 54 -3.93 -0.60 -13.01
N LEU A 55 -4.12 -0.78 -11.70
CA LEU A 55 -5.39 -1.14 -11.08
C LEU A 55 -6.30 0.08 -10.79
N GLY A 56 -5.82 1.31 -11.06
CA GLY A 56 -6.57 2.53 -10.79
C GLY A 56 -6.79 2.81 -9.29
N LEU A 57 -5.86 2.33 -8.45
CA LEU A 57 -5.81 2.59 -7.02
C LEU A 57 -4.86 3.77 -6.73
N GLU A 58 -5.04 4.40 -5.58
CA GLU A 58 -4.10 5.37 -5.01
C GLU A 58 -3.49 4.84 -3.71
N VAL A 59 -2.26 5.29 -3.40
CA VAL A 59 -1.64 5.02 -2.09
C VAL A 59 -2.03 6.13 -1.13
N ALA A 60 -2.83 5.79 -0.11
CA ALA A 60 -3.27 6.76 0.89
C ALA A 60 -2.20 6.99 1.97
N SER A 61 -1.47 5.94 2.33
CA SER A 61 -0.50 5.90 3.43
C SER A 61 0.26 4.58 3.42
N SER A 62 1.24 4.44 4.31
CA SER A 62 1.91 3.17 4.60
C SER A 62 2.06 2.99 6.10
N HIS A 63 1.71 1.80 6.59
CA HIS A 63 1.93 1.35 7.94
C HIS A 63 3.39 0.92 8.09
N VAL A 64 4.11 1.66 8.90
CA VAL A 64 5.55 1.49 9.15
C VAL A 64 5.82 1.42 10.64
N ALA A 65 6.95 0.82 11.01
CA ALA A 65 7.41 0.84 12.40
C ALA A 65 7.60 2.28 12.88
N PHE A 66 7.42 2.50 14.18
CA PHE A 66 7.60 3.84 14.74
C PHE A 66 9.05 4.32 14.49
N PRO A 67 9.25 5.48 13.84
CA PRO A 67 10.58 5.93 13.50
C PRO A 67 11.36 6.39 14.73
N THR A 68 12.67 6.33 14.62
CA THR A 68 13.65 6.89 15.55
C THR A 68 14.15 8.23 15.00
N LYS A 69 14.90 9.00 15.80
CA LYS A 69 15.47 10.28 15.32
C LYS A 69 16.49 10.04 14.21
N GLU A 70 17.13 8.88 14.22
CA GLU A 70 18.22 8.51 13.34
C GLU A 70 17.72 8.11 11.95
N ASN A 71 16.51 7.54 11.84
CA ASN A 71 15.99 6.98 10.57
C ASN A 71 14.75 7.69 10.00
N VAL A 72 14.17 8.68 10.70
CA VAL A 72 12.93 9.33 10.26
C VAL A 72 13.05 9.98 8.87
N ASN A 73 14.17 10.63 8.56
CA ASN A 73 14.34 11.27 7.25
C ASN A 73 14.47 10.24 6.12
N GLN A 74 15.24 9.18 6.35
CA GLN A 74 15.39 8.09 5.40
C GLN A 74 14.03 7.42 5.11
N LEU A 75 13.24 7.16 6.16
CA LEU A 75 11.91 6.59 6.02
C LEU A 75 10.97 7.50 5.21
N VAL A 76 11.02 8.80 5.45
CA VAL A 76 10.23 9.77 4.68
C VAL A 76 10.63 9.78 3.21
N ASP A 77 11.90 9.64 2.89
CA ASP A 77 12.37 9.62 1.50
C ASP A 77 12.00 8.30 0.79
N GLU A 78 12.07 7.16 1.48
CA GLU A 78 11.60 5.86 0.98
C GLU A 78 10.08 5.86 0.72
N LEU A 79 9.28 6.48 1.59
CA LEU A 79 7.83 6.52 1.42
C LEU A 79 7.35 7.49 0.33
N LYS A 80 8.24 8.33 -0.23
CA LYS A 80 7.92 9.25 -1.33
C LYS A 80 8.16 8.66 -2.72
N THR A 81 8.95 7.60 -2.82
CA THR A 81 9.28 6.91 -4.08
C THR A 81 8.16 5.95 -4.46
#